data_AF-A0A0X3P8N9-F1
#
_entry.id   AF-A0A0X3P8N9-F1
#
_cell.length_a   1.000
_cell.length_b   1.000
_cell.length_c   1.000
_cell.angle_alpha   90.00
_cell.angle_beta   90.00
_cell.angle_gamma   90.00
#
_symmetry.space_group_name_H-M   'P 1'
#
loop_
_entity.id
_entity.type
_entity.pdbx_description
1 polymer ?
#
loop_
_entity_poly.entity_id
_entity_poly.type
_entity_poly.pdbx_seq_one_letter_code
_entity_poly.pdbx_strand_id
1 'polypeptide(L)'
;MTSLGIKPTVLTPGEAVHVTPSQRAIVHVPAGNEDVHLLSAYLTLIYPIDVEVSSDAKQVTIRGAQPDEICNAQNFALRFLGPESIMVLKVPFEIQVLCTTKTIRRYFAVRCRVIVTVKGNKALILRGPSEATRRLSTALSNLERSSETAQPANLPMAKKRAMQQLCRRLSIDYDQLQTVKPVLKSGLFDLLVEMEASISTAVMTAAGQGLPDTGLPTVDDSEEPAFVEVFRKPKDNDSKVRTNCPKPSELSHVPIAKPTRRLRPVIIDGANVAHADTAKPSFNAQNLRCALDYFLERGHEDILIVLHGIRHASCSAVFTEAEMAKYFSFASCRRLCKETLIADDDSIILEFATKRNAVVISNDQYRDWVNVRPEFRDVIENRLIPYSFNAGVFVISHHPMGKRKPPLDEILTFTD
;
A
#
# COMPACT_ATOMS: atom_id res chain seq x y z
N MET A 1 29.75 -65.63 4.86
CA MET A 1 29.31 -65.27 6.22
C MET A 1 30.35 -64.33 6.81
N THR A 2 30.12 -63.03 6.64
CA THR A 2 31.04 -61.94 6.94
C THR A 2 30.65 -61.31 8.28
N SER A 3 31.58 -61.35 9.23
CA SER A 3 31.49 -60.68 10.53
C SER A 3 32.66 -59.71 10.65
N LEU A 4 32.33 -58.43 10.67
CA LEU A 4 32.84 -57.38 11.55
C LEU A 4 34.35 -57.35 11.86
N GLY A 5 35.00 -56.29 11.36
CA GLY A 5 36.29 -55.82 11.84
C GLY A 5 36.44 -54.32 11.56
N ILE A 6 35.89 -53.50 12.46
CA ILE A 6 35.99 -52.03 12.44
C ILE A 6 37.43 -51.61 12.80
N LYS A 7 38.02 -50.68 12.04
CA LYS A 7 38.89 -49.62 12.57
C LYS A 7 38.60 -48.28 11.88
N PRO A 8 38.79 -47.15 12.58
CA PRO A 8 38.11 -45.89 12.30
C PRO A 8 38.84 -45.06 11.24
N THR A 9 38.10 -44.59 10.24
CA THR A 9 38.58 -43.57 9.30
C THR A 9 37.89 -42.25 9.63
N VAL A 10 38.71 -41.28 10.02
CA VAL A 10 38.36 -39.87 10.19
C VAL A 10 37.78 -39.35 8.88
N LEU A 11 36.53 -38.87 8.91
CA LEU A 11 35.90 -38.17 7.79
C LEU A 11 35.71 -36.70 8.16
N THR A 12 36.20 -35.85 7.27
CA THR A 12 36.17 -34.39 7.26
C THR A 12 34.74 -33.83 7.20
N PRO A 13 34.45 -32.66 7.78
CA PRO A 13 33.17 -32.00 7.62
C PRO A 13 33.12 -31.28 6.26
N GLY A 14 32.33 -31.81 5.33
CA GLY A 14 32.19 -31.18 4.02
C GLY A 14 31.20 -31.92 3.14
N GLU A 15 29.90 -31.65 3.35
CA GLU A 15 28.86 -31.52 2.32
C GLU A 15 27.51 -31.33 3.03
N ALA A 16 27.32 -30.12 3.56
CA ALA A 16 25.98 -29.66 3.87
C ALA A 16 25.29 -29.39 2.52
N VAL A 17 24.46 -30.33 2.09
CA VAL A 17 23.45 -30.05 1.06
C VAL A 17 22.56 -28.94 1.62
N HIS A 18 22.75 -27.72 1.13
CA HIS A 18 21.85 -26.60 1.37
C HIS A 18 20.49 -26.93 0.73
N VAL A 19 19.63 -27.65 1.47
CA VAL A 19 18.21 -27.73 1.15
C VAL A 19 17.59 -26.41 1.62
N THR A 20 17.32 -25.52 0.68
CA THR A 20 16.53 -24.32 0.95
C THR A 20 15.14 -24.73 1.46
N PRO A 21 14.62 -24.13 2.55
CA PRO A 21 13.27 -24.43 3.01
C PRO A 21 12.27 -23.93 1.96
N SER A 22 11.48 -24.85 1.42
CA SER A 22 10.41 -24.54 0.46
C SER A 22 9.38 -23.63 1.15
N GLN A 23 9.31 -22.37 0.75
CA GLN A 23 8.36 -21.42 1.30
C GLN A 23 6.94 -21.89 0.99
N ARG A 24 6.11 -22.10 2.02
CA ARG A 24 4.73 -22.57 1.89
C ARG A 24 3.81 -21.90 2.91
N ALA A 25 2.57 -21.62 2.52
CA ALA A 25 1.49 -21.23 3.42
C ALA A 25 0.39 -22.28 3.43
N ILE A 26 -0.30 -22.36 4.56
CA ILE A 26 -1.36 -23.33 4.79
C ILE A 26 -2.61 -22.56 5.19
N VAL A 27 -3.72 -22.82 4.50
CA VAL A 27 -5.04 -22.24 4.78
C VAL A 27 -5.99 -23.35 5.18
N HIS A 28 -6.59 -23.22 6.36
CA HIS A 28 -7.63 -24.13 6.82
C HIS A 28 -8.99 -23.69 6.30
N VAL A 29 -9.72 -24.62 5.70
CA VAL A 29 -11.05 -24.41 5.14
C VAL A 29 -12.10 -24.82 6.18
N PRO A 30 -13.03 -23.92 6.55
CA PRO A 30 -14.14 -24.27 7.44
C PRO A 30 -15.03 -25.38 6.87
N ALA A 31 -15.57 -26.23 7.74
CA ALA A 31 -16.50 -27.28 7.34
C ALA A 31 -17.76 -26.70 6.67
N GLY A 32 -18.17 -27.25 5.52
CA GLY A 32 -19.35 -26.80 4.76
C GLY A 32 -19.08 -25.80 3.63
N ASN A 33 -17.80 -25.48 3.34
CA ASN A 33 -17.45 -24.67 2.17
C ASN A 33 -17.31 -25.56 0.93
N GLU A 34 -18.29 -25.53 0.03
CA GLU A 34 -18.33 -26.38 -1.18
C GLU A 34 -17.38 -25.91 -2.30
N ASP A 35 -16.84 -24.69 -2.20
CA ASP A 35 -16.14 -23.99 -3.29
C ASP A 35 -14.60 -24.09 -3.23
N VAL A 36 -14.02 -25.11 -2.58
CA VAL A 36 -12.55 -25.19 -2.36
C VAL A 36 -11.76 -25.31 -3.66
N HIS A 37 -12.27 -26.09 -4.63
CA HIS A 37 -11.65 -26.18 -5.96
C HIS A 37 -11.77 -24.87 -6.73
N LEU A 38 -12.86 -24.12 -6.53
CA LEU A 38 -13.03 -22.80 -7.11
C LEU A 38 -12.05 -21.79 -6.50
N LEU A 39 -11.80 -21.87 -5.19
CA LEU A 39 -10.75 -21.11 -4.52
C LEU A 39 -9.37 -21.40 -5.13
N SER A 40 -9.01 -22.68 -5.32
CA SER A 40 -7.74 -23.06 -5.98
C SER A 40 -7.66 -22.51 -7.41
N ALA A 41 -8.75 -22.56 -8.18
CA ALA A 41 -8.81 -21.97 -9.52
C ALA A 41 -8.65 -20.44 -9.49
N TYR A 42 -9.17 -19.75 -8.48
CA TYR A 42 -8.94 -18.30 -8.31
C TYR A 42 -7.48 -17.99 -7.97
N LEU A 43 -6.90 -18.73 -7.03
CA LEU A 43 -5.52 -18.52 -6.59
C LEU A 43 -4.53 -18.67 -7.74
N THR A 44 -4.65 -19.74 -8.52
CA THR A 44 -3.83 -20.00 -9.71
C THR A 44 -4.14 -19.06 -10.88
N LEU A 45 -5.37 -18.53 -10.96
CA LEU A 45 -5.74 -17.52 -11.95
C LEU A 45 -5.08 -16.16 -11.66
N ILE A 46 -4.83 -15.84 -10.40
CA ILE A 46 -4.37 -14.52 -9.96
C ILE A 46 -2.85 -14.49 -9.78
N TYR A 47 -2.30 -15.47 -9.07
CA TYR A 47 -0.91 -15.52 -8.66
C TYR A 47 -0.16 -16.65 -9.38
N PRO A 48 1.13 -16.47 -9.69
CA PRO A 48 1.97 -17.51 -10.26
C PRO A 48 2.46 -18.49 -9.17
N ILE A 49 1.51 -19.23 -8.58
CA ILE A 49 1.71 -20.13 -7.44
C ILE A 49 1.22 -21.54 -7.76
N ASP A 50 1.76 -22.49 -7.01
CA ASP A 50 1.27 -23.86 -6.95
C ASP A 50 0.31 -24.02 -5.76
N VAL A 51 -0.82 -24.70 -5.99
CA VAL A 51 -1.89 -24.84 -5.00
C VAL A 51 -2.32 -26.30 -4.92
N GLU A 52 -2.12 -26.89 -3.75
CA GLU A 52 -2.57 -28.25 -3.45
C GLU A 52 -3.75 -28.21 -2.48
N VAL A 53 -4.82 -28.92 -2.82
CA VAL A 53 -5.97 -29.12 -1.94
C VAL A 53 -5.86 -30.49 -1.30
N SER A 54 -5.96 -30.56 0.03
CA SER A 54 -5.97 -31.82 0.77
C SER A 54 -7.15 -32.71 0.34
N SER A 55 -6.98 -34.02 0.38
CA SER A 55 -8.00 -35.01 -0.01
C SER A 55 -9.31 -34.88 0.78
N ASP A 56 -9.24 -34.32 1.99
CA ASP A 56 -10.42 -34.05 2.84
C ASP A 56 -11.04 -32.66 2.61
N ALA A 57 -10.51 -31.87 1.67
CA ALA A 57 -10.89 -30.50 1.34
C ALA A 57 -10.86 -29.51 2.52
N LYS A 58 -10.21 -29.86 3.63
CA LYS A 58 -10.11 -29.00 4.83
C LYS A 58 -8.88 -28.10 4.84
N GLN A 59 -7.99 -28.28 3.87
CA GLN A 59 -6.72 -27.56 3.83
C GLN A 59 -6.32 -27.27 2.39
N VAL A 60 -5.85 -26.04 2.19
CA VAL A 60 -5.23 -25.59 0.94
C VAL A 60 -3.78 -25.21 1.26
N THR A 61 -2.84 -25.87 0.61
CA THR A 61 -1.41 -25.57 0.69
C THR A 61 -1.02 -24.73 -0.51
N ILE A 62 -0.43 -23.57 -0.24
CA ILE A 62 0.03 -22.62 -1.26
C ILE A 62 1.55 -22.62 -1.25
N ARG A 63 2.15 -22.82 -2.43
CA ARG A 63 3.60 -22.78 -2.64
C ARG A 63 3.93 -21.79 -3.74
N GLY A 64 5.02 -21.07 -3.58
CA GLY A 64 5.42 -20.04 -4.54
C GLY A 64 6.92 -19.76 -4.44
N ALA A 65 7.44 -19.06 -5.44
CA ALA A 65 8.85 -18.67 -5.46
C ALA A 65 9.12 -17.44 -4.57
N GLN A 66 8.11 -16.60 -4.35
CA GLN A 66 8.23 -15.35 -3.58
C GLN A 66 7.39 -15.40 -2.30
N PRO A 67 7.93 -15.01 -1.13
CA PRO A 67 7.19 -14.99 0.13
C PRO A 67 5.93 -14.11 0.07
N ASP A 68 6.04 -12.98 -0.62
CA ASP A 68 4.97 -11.99 -0.71
C ASP A 68 3.79 -12.50 -1.54
N GLU A 69 4.05 -13.27 -2.60
CA GLU A 69 3.01 -13.89 -3.42
C GLU A 69 2.23 -14.93 -2.61
N ILE A 70 2.95 -15.74 -1.82
CA ILE A 70 2.36 -16.73 -0.92
C ILE A 70 1.47 -16.03 0.12
N CYS A 71 1.97 -14.95 0.74
CA CYS A 71 1.21 -14.17 1.73
C CYS A 71 -0.05 -13.52 1.12
N ASN A 72 0.08 -12.92 -0.06
CA ASN A 72 -1.06 -12.31 -0.76
C ASN A 72 -2.11 -13.33 -1.17
N ALA A 73 -1.68 -14.49 -1.68
CA ALA A 73 -2.54 -15.61 -2.00
C ALA A 73 -3.25 -16.17 -0.76
N GLN A 74 -2.54 -16.29 0.36
CA GLN A 74 -3.13 -16.66 1.65
C GLN A 74 -4.21 -15.66 2.07
N ASN A 75 -3.94 -14.36 1.99
CA ASN A 75 -4.92 -13.31 2.31
C ASN A 75 -6.14 -13.35 1.39
N PHE A 76 -5.94 -13.63 0.09
CA PHE A 76 -7.05 -13.83 -0.84
C PHE A 76 -7.91 -15.02 -0.45
N ALA A 77 -7.29 -16.15 -0.10
CA ALA A 77 -8.00 -17.34 0.34
C ALA A 77 -8.85 -17.09 1.59
N LEU A 78 -8.31 -16.35 2.58
CA LEU A 78 -9.07 -15.98 3.77
C LEU A 78 -10.30 -15.11 3.42
N ARG A 79 -10.16 -14.16 2.50
CA ARG A 79 -11.27 -13.31 2.04
C ARG A 79 -12.32 -14.08 1.22
N PHE A 80 -11.90 -15.10 0.49
CA PHE A 80 -12.80 -15.98 -0.24
C PHE A 80 -13.65 -16.83 0.72
N LEU A 81 -13.01 -17.35 1.79
CA LEU A 81 -13.66 -18.20 2.79
C LEU A 81 -14.52 -17.40 3.78
N GLY A 82 -14.10 -16.17 4.11
CA GLY A 82 -14.79 -15.25 5.01
C GLY A 82 -14.94 -13.86 4.38
N PRO A 83 -15.83 -13.68 3.40
CA PRO A 83 -16.04 -12.38 2.78
C PRO A 83 -16.78 -11.42 3.72
N GLU A 84 -16.44 -10.13 3.64
CA GLU A 84 -17.08 -9.06 4.42
C GLU A 84 -18.58 -8.94 4.12
N SER A 85 -18.95 -9.03 2.84
CA SER A 85 -20.34 -9.01 2.38
C SER A 85 -20.59 -10.06 1.31
N ILE A 86 -21.82 -10.54 1.25
CA ILE A 86 -22.32 -11.45 0.22
C ILE A 86 -23.59 -10.86 -0.37
N MET A 87 -23.63 -10.73 -1.70
CA MET A 87 -24.78 -10.22 -2.43
C MET A 87 -25.18 -11.21 -3.52
N VAL A 88 -26.47 -11.47 -3.64
CA VAL A 88 -27.02 -12.43 -4.61
C VAL A 88 -27.83 -11.67 -5.65
N LEU A 89 -27.39 -11.73 -6.89
CA LEU A 89 -28.02 -11.06 -8.03
C LEU A 89 -28.66 -12.07 -8.96
N LYS A 90 -29.91 -11.79 -9.35
CA LYS A 90 -30.58 -12.52 -10.42
C LYS A 90 -30.26 -11.81 -11.72
N VAL A 91 -29.38 -12.39 -12.53
CA VAL A 91 -28.96 -11.84 -13.83
C VAL A 91 -29.12 -12.90 -14.92
N PRO A 92 -29.37 -12.51 -16.18
CA PRO A 92 -29.47 -13.42 -17.32
C PRO A 92 -28.25 -14.32 -17.46
N PHE A 93 -28.46 -15.52 -18.02
CA PHE A 93 -27.40 -16.53 -18.16
C PHE A 93 -26.20 -16.01 -18.95
N GLU A 94 -26.42 -15.20 -19.99
CA GLU A 94 -25.33 -14.61 -20.78
C GLU A 94 -24.44 -13.66 -19.97
N ILE A 95 -25.01 -12.91 -19.02
CA ILE A 95 -24.23 -12.06 -18.11
C ILE A 95 -23.46 -12.93 -17.11
N GLN A 96 -24.04 -14.03 -16.64
CA GLN A 96 -23.32 -14.98 -15.77
C GLN A 96 -22.09 -15.55 -16.49
N VAL A 97 -22.23 -15.99 -17.75
CA VAL A 97 -21.12 -16.50 -18.57
C VAL A 97 -20.06 -15.42 -18.79
N LEU A 98 -20.48 -14.18 -19.03
CA LEU A 98 -19.57 -13.05 -19.18
C LEU A 98 -18.76 -12.80 -17.91
N CYS A 99 -19.42 -12.66 -16.76
CA CYS A 99 -18.77 -12.41 -15.47
C CYS A 99 -17.87 -13.57 -15.01
N THR A 100 -18.10 -14.77 -15.52
CA THR A 100 -17.31 -15.97 -15.21
C THR A 100 -16.17 -16.21 -16.19
N THR A 101 -16.04 -15.44 -17.27
CA THR A 101 -14.89 -15.50 -18.18
C THR A 101 -13.59 -15.25 -17.41
N LYS A 102 -12.55 -16.06 -17.60
CA LYS A 102 -11.33 -16.06 -16.76
C LYS A 102 -10.75 -14.65 -16.55
N THR A 103 -10.60 -13.89 -17.62
CA THR A 103 -9.98 -12.56 -17.58
C THR A 103 -10.85 -11.49 -16.94
N ILE A 104 -12.16 -11.51 -17.20
CA ILE A 104 -13.14 -10.64 -16.52
C ILE A 104 -13.23 -10.99 -15.03
N ARG A 105 -13.26 -12.27 -14.71
CA ARG A 105 -13.32 -12.77 -13.33
C ARG A 105 -12.06 -12.37 -12.56
N ARG A 106 -10.88 -12.45 -13.22
CA ARG A 106 -9.62 -11.92 -12.68
C ARG A 106 -9.77 -10.41 -12.45
N TYR A 107 -10.22 -9.62 -13.42
CA TYR A 107 -10.45 -8.18 -13.26
C TYR A 107 -11.35 -7.85 -12.05
N PHE A 108 -12.49 -8.54 -11.89
CA PHE A 108 -13.38 -8.29 -10.75
C PHE A 108 -12.75 -8.65 -9.42
N ALA A 109 -12.12 -9.82 -9.32
CA ALA A 109 -11.44 -10.21 -8.08
C ALA A 109 -10.37 -9.18 -7.75
N VAL A 110 -9.66 -8.70 -8.77
CA VAL A 110 -8.39 -8.01 -8.61
C VAL A 110 -8.53 -6.52 -8.46
N ARG A 111 -9.15 -5.90 -9.45
CA ARG A 111 -9.29 -4.46 -9.56
C ARG A 111 -10.52 -3.99 -8.80
N CYS A 112 -11.62 -4.74 -8.90
CA CYS A 112 -12.86 -4.40 -8.21
C CYS A 112 -12.93 -4.96 -6.79
N ARG A 113 -12.04 -5.89 -6.40
CA ARG A 113 -12.02 -6.54 -5.07
C ARG A 113 -13.27 -7.37 -4.78
N VAL A 114 -13.93 -7.87 -5.83
CA VAL A 114 -15.16 -8.65 -5.76
C VAL A 114 -14.94 -10.03 -6.35
N ILE A 115 -15.14 -11.05 -5.52
CA ILE A 115 -15.12 -12.46 -5.93
C ILE A 115 -16.51 -12.80 -6.48
N VAL A 116 -16.55 -13.29 -7.70
CA VAL A 116 -17.78 -13.64 -8.40
C VAL A 116 -17.92 -15.16 -8.46
N THR A 117 -18.99 -15.70 -7.90
CA THR A 117 -19.34 -17.12 -8.03
C THR A 117 -20.76 -17.27 -8.58
N VAL A 118 -21.10 -18.44 -9.09
CA VAL A 118 -22.41 -18.72 -9.67
C VAL A 118 -23.05 -19.85 -8.89
N LYS A 119 -24.32 -19.70 -8.51
CA LYS A 119 -25.11 -20.74 -7.85
C LYS A 119 -26.20 -21.24 -8.78
N GLY A 120 -25.93 -22.37 -9.44
CA GLY A 120 -26.81 -22.93 -10.48
C GLY A 120 -27.00 -21.97 -11.66
N ASN A 121 -28.15 -22.00 -12.31
CA ASN A 121 -28.41 -21.15 -13.50
C ASN A 121 -29.14 -19.84 -13.16
N LYS A 122 -29.33 -19.54 -11.86
CA LYS A 122 -30.30 -18.52 -11.41
C LYS A 122 -29.69 -17.32 -10.73
N ALA A 123 -28.46 -17.41 -10.22
CA ALA A 123 -27.90 -16.35 -9.39
C ALA A 123 -26.39 -16.22 -9.52
N LEU A 124 -25.96 -14.97 -9.68
CA LEU A 124 -24.59 -14.53 -9.51
C LEU A 124 -24.39 -14.11 -8.06
N ILE A 125 -23.36 -14.63 -7.41
CA ILE A 125 -23.01 -14.29 -6.03
C ILE A 125 -21.76 -13.41 -6.07
N LEU A 126 -21.88 -12.20 -5.53
CA LEU A 126 -20.78 -11.27 -5.34
C LEU A 126 -20.32 -11.34 -3.89
N ARG A 127 -19.03 -11.56 -3.65
CA ARG A 127 -18.41 -11.61 -2.32
C ARG A 127 -17.28 -10.60 -2.23
N GLY A 128 -17.23 -9.78 -1.19
CA GLY A 128 -16.19 -8.75 -1.05
C GLY A 128 -16.62 -7.57 -0.18
N PRO A 129 -15.91 -6.43 -0.22
CA PRO A 129 -16.31 -5.23 0.52
C PRO A 129 -17.70 -4.75 0.12
N SER A 130 -18.50 -4.34 1.10
CA SER A 130 -19.93 -4.00 0.93
C SER A 130 -20.18 -2.94 -0.14
N GLU A 131 -19.25 -2.00 -0.26
CA GLU A 131 -19.36 -0.92 -1.22
C GLU A 131 -18.92 -1.34 -2.63
N ALA A 132 -17.92 -2.21 -2.74
CA ALA A 132 -17.46 -2.73 -4.02
C ALA A 132 -18.50 -3.65 -4.66
N THR A 133 -19.16 -4.52 -3.88
CA THR A 133 -20.23 -5.40 -4.36
C THR A 133 -21.46 -4.60 -4.82
N ARG A 134 -21.80 -3.49 -4.16
CA ARG A 134 -22.89 -2.58 -4.54
C ARG A 134 -22.62 -1.85 -5.86
N ARG A 135 -21.40 -1.36 -6.06
CA ARG A 135 -20.98 -0.72 -7.32
C ARG A 135 -21.07 -1.69 -8.49
N LEU A 136 -20.50 -2.89 -8.33
CA LEU A 136 -20.57 -3.91 -9.37
C LEU A 136 -22.01 -4.34 -9.67
N SER A 137 -22.86 -4.48 -8.63
CA SER A 137 -24.28 -4.75 -8.83
C SER A 137 -24.98 -3.69 -9.67
N THR A 138 -24.73 -2.41 -9.38
CA THR A 138 -25.36 -1.30 -10.10
C THR A 138 -24.93 -1.29 -11.57
N ALA A 139 -23.63 -1.46 -11.82
CA ALA A 139 -23.08 -1.53 -13.17
C ALA A 139 -23.63 -2.75 -13.94
N LEU A 140 -23.81 -3.90 -13.28
CA LEU A 140 -24.43 -5.09 -13.90
C LEU A 140 -25.91 -4.88 -14.22
N SER A 141 -26.67 -4.17 -13.38
CA SER A 141 -28.06 -3.80 -13.69
C SER A 141 -28.15 -2.81 -14.86
N ASN A 142 -27.17 -1.90 -15.00
CA ASN A 142 -27.08 -1.00 -16.16
C ASN A 142 -26.72 -1.78 -17.43
N LEU A 143 -25.82 -2.75 -17.35
CA LEU A 143 -25.49 -3.68 -18.44
C LEU A 143 -26.72 -4.46 -18.91
N GLU A 144 -27.49 -5.01 -17.97
CA GLU A 144 -28.73 -5.73 -18.25
C GLU A 144 -29.74 -4.85 -19.00
N ARG A 145 -30.04 -3.67 -18.46
CA ARG A 145 -30.96 -2.69 -19.10
C ARG A 145 -30.48 -2.26 -20.49
N SER A 146 -29.17 -2.09 -20.67
CA SER A 146 -28.57 -1.73 -21.96
C SER A 146 -28.64 -2.88 -22.95
N SER A 147 -28.65 -4.13 -22.46
CA SER A 147 -28.76 -5.32 -23.31
C SER A 147 -30.19 -5.57 -23.83
N GLU A 148 -31.20 -5.11 -23.08
CA GLU A 148 -32.61 -5.21 -23.45
C GLU A 148 -33.06 -4.13 -24.44
N THR A 149 -32.45 -2.94 -24.37
CA THR A 149 -32.87 -1.75 -25.14
C THR A 149 -32.11 -1.54 -26.45
N ALA A 150 -30.93 -2.15 -26.59
CA ALA A 150 -30.07 -1.94 -27.76
C ALA A 150 -30.43 -2.85 -28.94
N GLN A 151 -30.63 -2.25 -30.12
CA GLN A 151 -30.70 -2.97 -31.39
C GLN A 151 -29.35 -3.65 -31.69
N PRO A 152 -29.32 -4.80 -32.41
CA PRO A 152 -28.10 -5.54 -32.75
C PRO A 152 -27.29 -4.80 -33.84
N ALA A 153 -26.77 -3.62 -33.50
CA ALA A 153 -25.82 -2.90 -34.31
C ALA A 153 -24.39 -3.31 -33.92
N ASN A 154 -23.52 -3.46 -34.92
CA ASN A 154 -22.10 -3.71 -34.67
C ASN A 154 -21.48 -2.54 -33.90
N LEU A 155 -20.58 -2.87 -32.97
CA LEU A 155 -19.87 -1.89 -32.17
C LEU A 155 -19.15 -0.87 -33.09
N PRO A 156 -19.36 0.45 -32.95
CA PRO A 156 -18.70 1.45 -33.78
C PRO A 156 -17.18 1.26 -33.77
N MET A 157 -16.51 1.43 -34.92
CA MET A 157 -15.07 1.16 -35.07
C MET A 157 -14.20 1.93 -34.06
N ALA A 158 -14.59 3.16 -33.71
CA ALA A 158 -13.94 3.95 -32.67
C ALA A 158 -14.06 3.29 -31.28
N LYS A 159 -15.27 2.84 -30.91
CA LYS A 159 -15.54 2.13 -29.64
C LYS A 159 -14.84 0.76 -29.59
N LYS A 160 -14.71 0.07 -30.73
CA LYS A 160 -13.94 -1.17 -30.84
C LYS A 160 -12.45 -0.97 -30.55
N ARG A 161 -11.81 0.08 -31.11
CA ARG A 161 -10.41 0.41 -30.81
C ARG A 161 -10.21 0.80 -29.35
N ALA A 162 -11.09 1.64 -28.81
CA ALA A 162 -11.05 2.03 -27.40
C ALA A 162 -11.23 0.82 -26.47
N MET A 163 -12.15 -0.09 -26.79
CA MET A 163 -12.35 -1.34 -26.05
C MET A 163 -11.10 -2.21 -26.08
N GLN A 164 -10.42 -2.36 -27.22
CA GLN A 164 -9.18 -3.12 -27.31
C GLN A 164 -8.06 -2.51 -26.46
N GLN A 165 -7.94 -1.18 -26.45
CA GLN A 165 -6.96 -0.48 -25.61
C GLN A 165 -7.27 -0.66 -24.12
N LEU A 166 -8.55 -0.49 -23.73
CA LEU A 166 -9.00 -0.69 -22.35
C LEU A 166 -8.78 -2.14 -21.91
N CYS A 167 -9.11 -3.11 -22.75
CA CYS A 167 -8.90 -4.53 -22.45
C CYS A 167 -7.41 -4.85 -22.24
N ARG A 168 -6.50 -4.32 -23.07
CA ARG A 168 -5.06 -4.47 -22.84
C ARG A 168 -4.62 -3.89 -21.50
N ARG A 169 -5.06 -2.67 -21.20
CA ARG A 169 -4.74 -1.99 -19.93
C ARG A 169 -5.34 -2.68 -18.71
N LEU A 170 -6.43 -3.42 -18.86
CA LEU A 170 -7.05 -4.17 -17.76
C LEU A 170 -6.66 -5.66 -17.74
N SER A 171 -5.69 -6.07 -18.57
CA SER A 171 -5.30 -7.49 -18.76
C SER A 171 -6.51 -8.39 -19.10
N ILE A 172 -7.50 -7.84 -19.78
CA ILE A 172 -8.65 -8.57 -20.31
C ILE A 172 -8.31 -9.05 -21.72
N ASP A 173 -8.28 -10.37 -21.90
CA ASP A 173 -8.12 -10.96 -23.22
C ASP A 173 -9.38 -10.69 -24.06
N TYR A 174 -9.24 -9.74 -25.00
CA TYR A 174 -10.32 -9.34 -25.91
C TYR A 174 -10.71 -10.47 -26.87
N ASP A 175 -9.82 -11.41 -27.17
CA ASP A 175 -10.09 -12.50 -28.11
C ASP A 175 -11.05 -13.53 -27.51
N GLN A 176 -10.97 -13.75 -26.20
CA GLN A 176 -11.96 -14.55 -25.46
C GLN A 176 -13.36 -13.92 -25.45
N LEU A 177 -13.48 -12.62 -25.73
CA LEU A 177 -14.75 -11.93 -25.81
C LEU A 177 -15.37 -12.00 -27.20
N GLN A 178 -14.67 -12.47 -28.24
CA GLN A 178 -15.20 -12.47 -29.62
C GLN A 178 -16.49 -13.27 -29.78
N THR A 179 -16.71 -14.29 -28.96
CA THR A 179 -17.92 -15.14 -28.93
C THR A 179 -19.14 -14.45 -28.30
N VAL A 180 -18.94 -13.34 -27.58
CA VAL A 180 -20.00 -12.59 -26.90
C VAL A 180 -20.81 -11.74 -27.89
N LYS A 181 -22.14 -11.67 -27.70
CA LYS A 181 -23.05 -10.85 -28.52
C LYS A 181 -22.57 -9.39 -28.60
N PRO A 182 -22.63 -8.71 -29.76
CA PRO A 182 -22.15 -7.33 -29.92
C PRO A 182 -22.75 -6.32 -28.94
N VAL A 183 -24.03 -6.49 -28.62
CA VAL A 183 -24.76 -5.67 -27.64
C VAL A 183 -24.14 -5.80 -26.24
N LEU A 184 -23.86 -7.03 -25.80
CA LEU A 184 -23.21 -7.29 -24.50
C LEU A 184 -21.76 -6.80 -24.48
N LYS A 185 -21.04 -6.84 -25.61
CA LYS A 185 -19.71 -6.23 -25.72
C LYS A 185 -19.76 -4.71 -25.53
N SER A 186 -20.73 -4.05 -26.16
CA SER A 186 -20.92 -2.60 -25.98
C SER A 186 -21.20 -2.28 -24.52
N GLY A 187 -22.15 -2.98 -23.91
CA GLY A 187 -22.48 -2.76 -22.50
C GLY A 187 -21.32 -3.14 -21.56
N LEU A 188 -20.51 -4.15 -21.88
CA LEU A 188 -19.31 -4.48 -21.11
C LEU A 188 -18.31 -3.32 -21.15
N PHE A 189 -18.14 -2.65 -22.29
CA PHE A 189 -17.26 -1.48 -22.36
C PHE A 189 -17.75 -0.38 -21.42
N ASP A 190 -19.06 -0.12 -21.45
CA ASP A 190 -19.67 0.91 -20.61
C ASP A 190 -19.54 0.54 -19.12
N LEU A 191 -19.72 -0.74 -18.76
CA LEU A 191 -19.47 -1.27 -17.42
C LEU A 191 -18.01 -1.08 -16.99
N LEU A 192 -17.03 -1.42 -17.84
CA LEU A 192 -15.62 -1.27 -17.49
C LEU A 192 -15.24 0.20 -17.29
N VAL A 193 -15.75 1.10 -18.13
CA VAL A 193 -15.54 2.54 -17.98
C VAL A 193 -16.20 3.08 -16.71
N GLU A 194 -17.44 2.69 -16.42
CA GLU A 194 -18.16 3.07 -15.19
C GLU A 194 -17.42 2.58 -13.95
N MET A 195 -16.91 1.34 -13.97
CA MET A 195 -16.15 0.76 -12.87
C MET A 195 -14.81 1.46 -12.69
N GLU A 196 -14.03 1.72 -13.74
CA GLU A 196 -12.75 2.44 -13.61
C GLU A 196 -12.95 3.89 -13.17
N ALA A 197 -13.99 4.58 -13.64
CA ALA A 197 -14.33 5.93 -13.18
C ALA A 197 -14.77 5.92 -11.70
N SER A 198 -15.57 4.94 -11.29
CA SER A 198 -16.03 4.78 -9.92
C SER A 198 -14.90 4.37 -8.98
N ILE A 199 -13.96 3.54 -9.42
CA ILE A 199 -12.77 3.16 -8.67
C ILE A 199 -11.83 4.36 -8.57
N SER A 200 -11.61 5.10 -9.65
CA SER A 200 -10.77 6.32 -9.63
C SER A 200 -11.37 7.37 -8.70
N THR A 201 -12.68 7.60 -8.76
CA THR A 201 -13.40 8.50 -7.85
C THR A 201 -13.32 7.97 -6.44
N ALA A 202 -13.53 6.68 -6.21
CA ALA A 202 -13.41 6.06 -4.90
C ALA A 202 -11.99 6.17 -4.33
N VAL A 203 -10.94 6.09 -5.17
CA VAL A 203 -9.54 6.29 -4.79
C VAL A 203 -9.27 7.76 -4.49
N MET A 204 -9.83 8.72 -5.25
CA MET A 204 -9.70 10.15 -4.97
C MET A 204 -10.50 10.59 -3.73
N THR A 205 -11.68 10.03 -3.50
CA THR A 205 -12.46 10.24 -2.27
C THR A 205 -11.86 9.49 -1.09
N ALA A 206 -11.24 8.33 -1.31
CA ALA A 206 -10.50 7.60 -0.28
C ALA A 206 -9.14 8.23 0.03
N ALA A 207 -8.54 8.97 -0.91
CA ALA A 207 -7.43 9.88 -0.65
C ALA A 207 -7.84 11.06 0.25
N GLY A 208 -9.15 11.32 0.41
CA GLY A 208 -9.73 12.20 1.43
C GLY A 208 -10.42 11.50 2.61
N GLN A 209 -10.61 10.18 2.56
CA GLN A 209 -11.26 9.33 3.57
C GLN A 209 -10.68 7.91 3.51
N GLY A 210 -9.54 7.69 4.15
CA GLY A 210 -8.75 6.45 4.00
C GLY A 210 -9.48 5.19 4.45
N LEU A 211 -9.58 4.19 3.56
CA LEU A 211 -9.74 2.76 3.91
C LEU A 211 -9.57 1.81 2.69
N PRO A 212 -9.53 0.48 2.91
CA PRO A 212 -8.35 -0.40 3.07
C PRO A 212 -7.87 -1.01 1.73
N ASP A 213 -6.70 -1.65 1.62
CA ASP A 213 -6.23 -2.31 0.37
C ASP A 213 -6.31 -3.86 0.41
N THR A 214 -7.00 -4.50 -0.55
CA THR A 214 -7.33 -5.94 -0.61
C THR A 214 -6.41 -6.70 -1.56
N GLY A 215 -5.11 -6.69 -1.31
CA GLY A 215 -4.11 -7.56 -1.96
C GLY A 215 -4.55 -8.38 -3.17
N LEU A 216 -4.77 -7.72 -4.32
CA LEU A 216 -4.88 -8.37 -5.62
C LEU A 216 -4.25 -7.47 -6.72
N PRO A 217 -3.66 -8.06 -7.77
CA PRO A 217 -2.77 -7.41 -8.73
C PRO A 217 -3.38 -6.37 -9.70
N THR A 218 -3.33 -5.08 -9.37
CA THR A 218 -3.72 -4.01 -10.31
C THR A 218 -2.93 -4.08 -11.62
N VAL A 219 -3.64 -3.88 -12.73
CA VAL A 219 -3.02 -3.79 -14.05
C VAL A 219 -2.47 -2.39 -14.26
N ASP A 220 -1.32 -2.33 -14.92
CA ASP A 220 -0.45 -1.19 -15.15
C ASP A 220 -1.18 -0.02 -15.85
N ASP A 221 -1.52 1.02 -15.08
CA ASP A 221 -2.04 2.31 -15.58
C ASP A 221 -0.88 3.32 -15.79
N SER A 222 0.21 2.89 -16.44
CA SER A 222 1.37 3.76 -16.71
C SER A 222 1.19 4.69 -17.93
N GLU A 223 -0.02 4.86 -18.48
CA GLU A 223 -0.33 5.90 -19.46
C GLU A 223 -1.76 6.44 -19.27
N GLU A 224 -1.88 7.66 -18.74
CA GLU A 224 -3.10 8.46 -18.88
C GLU A 224 -3.31 8.84 -20.35
N PRO A 225 -4.48 8.60 -20.97
CA PRO A 225 -4.83 9.29 -22.20
C PRO A 225 -5.62 10.56 -21.87
N ALA A 226 -5.23 11.65 -22.52
CA ALA A 226 -5.91 12.94 -22.64
C ALA A 226 -7.32 12.87 -23.28
N PHE A 227 -8.10 11.81 -23.06
CA PHE A 227 -9.42 11.59 -23.66
C PHE A 227 -10.57 12.10 -22.78
N VAL A 228 -10.34 12.33 -21.48
CA VAL A 228 -11.38 12.82 -20.54
C VAL A 228 -11.54 14.35 -20.63
N GLU A 229 -10.52 15.08 -21.09
CA GLU A 229 -10.58 16.54 -21.24
C GLU A 229 -11.37 17.00 -22.46
N VAL A 230 -11.53 16.15 -23.49
CA VAL A 230 -12.15 16.55 -24.78
C VAL A 230 -13.67 16.79 -24.69
N PHE A 231 -14.33 16.42 -23.58
CA PHE A 231 -15.79 16.52 -23.45
C PHE A 231 -16.29 17.47 -22.35
N ARG A 232 -15.42 18.28 -21.72
CA ARG A 232 -15.86 19.37 -20.85
C ARG A 232 -16.14 20.63 -21.67
N LYS A 233 -17.42 20.96 -21.89
CA LYS A 233 -17.82 22.29 -22.37
C LYS A 233 -17.48 23.35 -21.32
N PRO A 234 -16.90 24.50 -21.69
CA PRO A 234 -16.65 25.60 -20.76
C PRO A 234 -17.93 26.40 -20.53
N LYS A 235 -18.14 26.85 -19.29
CA LYS A 235 -18.99 28.01 -18.98
C LYS A 235 -18.08 29.10 -18.43
N ASP A 236 -18.03 30.20 -19.18
CA ASP A 236 -17.47 31.47 -18.76
C ASP A 236 -18.11 31.95 -17.45
N ASN A 237 -17.30 32.52 -16.55
CA ASN A 237 -17.51 33.91 -16.20
C ASN A 237 -16.27 34.55 -15.58
N ASP A 238 -15.98 35.70 -16.16
CA ASP A 238 -14.92 36.67 -15.98
C ASP A 238 -15.18 37.53 -14.74
N SER A 239 -14.17 37.80 -13.90
CA SER A 239 -13.97 39.14 -13.27
C SER A 239 -12.66 39.25 -12.45
N LYS A 240 -11.69 39.94 -13.07
CA LYS A 240 -10.67 40.88 -12.53
C LYS A 240 -10.74 41.23 -11.03
N VAL A 241 -9.58 41.30 -10.35
CA VAL A 241 -9.04 42.55 -9.72
C VAL A 241 -7.49 42.49 -9.67
N ARG A 242 -6.91 43.69 -9.84
CA ARG A 242 -5.52 44.11 -10.10
C ARG A 242 -4.50 43.92 -8.96
N THR A 243 -3.30 43.58 -9.41
CA THR A 243 -1.94 44.06 -9.04
C THR A 243 -1.80 45.27 -8.09
N ASN A 244 -0.88 45.17 -7.12
CA ASN A 244 0.34 46.00 -7.09
C ASN A 244 1.32 45.60 -5.97
N CYS A 245 2.59 45.41 -6.33
CA CYS A 245 3.75 45.42 -5.44
C CYS A 245 4.40 46.82 -5.45
N PRO A 246 4.97 47.29 -4.34
CA PRO A 246 6.03 48.30 -4.37
C PRO A 246 7.43 47.68 -4.19
N LYS A 247 8.41 48.31 -4.85
CA LYS A 247 9.85 48.01 -4.82
C LYS A 247 10.57 48.70 -3.62
N PRO A 248 11.84 48.35 -3.35
CA PRO A 248 12.50 48.54 -2.05
C PRO A 248 13.37 49.81 -1.99
N SER A 249 13.54 50.37 -0.79
CA SER A 249 14.72 51.19 -0.44
C SER A 249 14.89 51.39 1.07
N GLU A 250 16.17 51.32 1.46
CA GLU A 250 16.86 51.95 2.60
C GLU A 250 17.07 51.18 3.91
N LEU A 251 18.37 50.87 4.13
CA LEU A 251 18.99 50.39 5.35
C LEU A 251 18.96 51.48 6.44
N SER A 252 18.63 51.08 7.67
CA SER A 252 19.14 51.73 8.88
C SER A 252 19.44 50.70 9.97
N HIS A 253 20.54 50.95 10.68
CA HIS A 253 21.15 50.13 11.72
C HIS A 253 20.15 49.64 12.79
N VAL A 254 20.12 48.32 13.04
CA VAL A 254 19.45 47.71 14.20
C VAL A 254 20.53 47.11 15.12
N PRO A 255 20.40 47.21 16.46
CA PRO A 255 21.43 46.78 17.41
C PRO A 255 21.71 45.29 17.28
N ILE A 256 22.96 44.86 17.53
CA ILE A 256 23.34 43.44 17.61
C ILE A 256 22.56 42.81 18.76
N ALA A 257 21.40 42.25 18.44
CA ALA A 257 20.63 41.41 19.34
C ALA A 257 21.47 40.17 19.66
N LYS A 258 21.55 39.80 20.93
CA LYS A 258 22.03 38.47 21.33
C LYS A 258 21.28 37.44 20.47
N PRO A 259 21.95 36.45 19.88
CA PRO A 259 21.29 35.51 18.99
C PRO A 259 20.11 34.90 19.75
N THR A 260 18.90 35.13 19.25
CA THR A 260 17.70 34.51 19.79
C THR A 260 17.86 33.02 19.56
N ARG A 261 18.22 32.27 20.62
CA ARG A 261 18.35 30.81 20.54
C ARG A 261 17.01 30.26 20.10
N ARG A 262 16.96 29.75 18.87
CA ARG A 262 15.78 29.08 18.33
C ARG A 262 15.89 27.59 18.63
N LEU A 263 14.75 26.96 18.88
CA LEU A 263 14.68 25.51 18.97
C LEU A 263 14.88 24.93 17.57
N ARG A 264 15.80 23.98 17.48
CA ARG A 264 16.13 23.25 16.26
C ARG A 264 14.95 22.36 15.86
N PRO A 265 14.66 22.21 14.56
CA PRO A 265 13.72 21.22 14.09
C PRO A 265 14.11 19.82 14.56
N VAL A 266 13.12 18.98 14.83
CA VAL A 266 13.31 17.62 15.34
C VAL A 266 12.75 16.63 14.33
N ILE A 267 13.58 15.67 13.94
CA ILE A 267 13.16 14.54 13.11
C ILE A 267 13.19 13.28 13.96
N ILE A 268 12.06 12.59 14.03
CA ILE A 268 11.92 11.35 14.77
C ILE A 268 11.90 10.20 13.77
N ASP A 269 12.80 9.24 13.96
CA ASP A 269 12.74 7.95 13.27
C ASP A 269 11.58 7.14 13.86
N GLY A 270 10.44 7.19 13.17
CA GLY A 270 9.23 6.60 13.70
C GLY A 270 9.23 5.08 13.64
N ALA A 271 9.96 4.45 12.72
CA ALA A 271 10.09 2.99 12.73
C ALA A 271 10.88 2.55 13.97
N ASN A 272 12.01 3.21 14.24
CA ASN A 272 12.84 2.92 15.41
C ASN A 272 12.08 3.13 16.73
N VAL A 273 11.39 4.28 16.88
CA VAL A 273 10.62 4.59 18.10
C VAL A 273 9.40 3.69 18.28
N ALA A 274 8.68 3.36 17.20
CA ALA A 274 7.51 2.49 17.29
C ALA A 274 7.87 1.05 17.71
N HIS A 275 9.10 0.60 17.49
CA HIS A 275 9.62 -0.71 17.87
C HIS A 275 10.52 -0.69 19.13
N ALA A 276 10.62 0.45 19.83
CA ALA A 276 11.53 0.61 20.96
C ALA A 276 11.19 -0.22 22.21
N ASP A 277 9.95 -0.70 22.34
CA ASP A 277 9.52 -1.48 23.49
C ASP A 277 9.95 -2.95 23.35
N THR A 278 11.00 -3.32 24.07
CA THR A 278 11.54 -4.70 24.08
C THR A 278 10.55 -5.74 24.62
N ALA A 279 9.54 -5.33 25.40
CA ALA A 279 8.50 -6.23 25.91
C ALA A 279 7.41 -6.54 24.86
N LYS A 280 7.26 -5.67 23.84
CA LYS A 280 6.27 -5.80 22.76
C LYS A 280 6.96 -5.56 21.41
N PRO A 281 7.46 -6.61 20.74
CA PRO A 281 8.24 -6.46 19.49
C PRO A 281 7.41 -5.99 18.28
N SER A 282 6.09 -5.83 18.44
CA SER A 282 5.20 -5.30 17.41
C SER A 282 5.25 -3.77 17.34
N PHE A 283 5.00 -3.22 16.15
CA PHE A 283 4.81 -1.79 15.96
C PHE A 283 3.78 -1.21 16.95
N ASN A 284 4.16 -0.16 17.69
CA ASN A 284 3.30 0.50 18.65
C ASN A 284 3.26 2.02 18.44
N ALA A 285 2.14 2.53 17.91
CA ALA A 285 1.93 3.96 17.68
C ALA A 285 1.90 4.78 18.99
N GLN A 286 1.61 4.17 20.14
CA GLN A 286 1.63 4.87 21.42
C GLN A 286 3.04 5.35 21.78
N ASN A 287 4.08 4.63 21.36
CA ASN A 287 5.47 5.04 21.61
C ASN A 287 5.80 6.35 20.88
N LEU A 288 5.27 6.52 19.66
CA LEU A 288 5.39 7.75 18.90
C LEU A 288 4.71 8.91 19.60
N ARG A 289 3.58 8.66 20.27
CA ARG A 289 2.85 9.69 21.01
C ARG A 289 3.70 10.20 22.17
N CYS A 290 4.29 9.29 22.94
CA CYS A 290 5.20 9.66 24.03
C CYS A 290 6.40 10.48 23.53
N ALA A 291 6.98 10.11 22.38
CA ALA A 291 8.07 10.86 21.79
C ALA A 291 7.63 12.25 21.30
N LEU A 292 6.47 12.36 20.64
CA LEU A 292 5.93 13.64 20.19
C LEU A 292 5.65 14.58 21.38
N ASP A 293 4.92 14.08 22.38
CA ASP A 293 4.55 14.85 23.57
C ASP A 293 5.80 15.36 24.30
N TYR A 294 6.88 14.55 24.40
CA TYR A 294 8.15 14.98 24.98
C TYR A 294 8.72 16.26 24.34
N PHE A 295 8.68 16.37 23.01
CA PHE A 295 9.19 17.56 22.32
C PHE A 295 8.22 18.73 22.32
N LEU A 296 6.92 18.46 22.26
CA LEU A 296 5.88 19.50 22.39
C LEU A 296 5.94 20.16 23.78
N GLU A 297 6.09 19.39 24.85
CA GLU A 297 6.24 19.90 26.23
C GLU A 297 7.51 20.74 26.41
N ARG A 298 8.54 20.49 25.60
CA ARG A 298 9.78 21.29 25.54
C ARG A 298 9.66 22.55 24.66
N GLY A 299 8.49 22.76 24.03
CA GLY A 299 8.20 23.94 23.22
C GLY A 299 8.61 23.83 21.75
N HIS A 300 8.96 22.64 21.25
CA HIS A 300 9.26 22.46 19.83
C HIS A 300 7.98 22.51 18.99
N GLU A 301 7.99 23.31 17.91
CA GLU A 301 6.87 23.43 16.97
C GLU A 301 7.13 22.71 15.64
N ASP A 302 8.39 22.69 15.17
CA ASP A 302 8.83 21.99 13.95
C ASP A 302 9.33 20.59 14.31
N ILE A 303 8.40 19.65 14.34
CA ILE A 303 8.65 18.23 14.62
C ILE A 303 8.15 17.42 13.43
N LEU A 304 8.96 16.48 12.95
CA LEU A 304 8.62 15.60 11.85
C LEU A 304 8.92 14.14 12.22
N ILE A 305 7.89 13.30 12.25
CA ILE A 305 8.00 11.86 12.42
C ILE A 305 8.04 11.25 11.02
N VAL A 306 9.16 10.63 10.67
CA VAL A 306 9.30 9.93 9.39
C VAL A 306 8.97 8.47 9.59
N LEU A 307 8.08 7.94 8.75
CA LEU A 307 7.61 6.56 8.79
C LEU A 307 7.30 6.07 7.39
N HIS A 308 7.52 4.79 7.14
CA HIS A 308 6.92 4.12 5.98
C HIS A 308 5.41 4.40 5.85
N GLY A 309 4.96 4.82 4.66
CA GLY A 309 3.55 5.15 4.41
C GLY A 309 2.55 4.01 4.66
N ILE A 310 3.01 2.76 4.68
CA ILE A 310 2.20 1.59 5.07
C ILE A 310 1.70 1.70 6.53
N ARG A 311 2.42 2.42 7.39
CA ARG A 311 2.10 2.56 8.82
C ARG A 311 1.07 3.65 9.12
N HIS A 312 0.64 4.43 8.13
CA HIS A 312 -0.36 5.49 8.33
C HIS A 312 -1.61 5.01 9.08
N ALA A 313 -2.19 3.88 8.63
CA ALA A 313 -3.38 3.31 9.25
C ALA A 313 -3.13 2.79 10.69
N SER A 314 -1.89 2.47 11.05
CA SER A 314 -1.54 2.08 12.42
C SER A 314 -1.43 3.30 13.35
N CYS A 315 -1.13 4.48 12.81
CA CYS A 315 -1.04 5.72 13.57
C CYS A 315 -2.40 6.36 13.87
N SER A 316 -3.41 6.16 13.00
CA SER A 316 -4.74 6.76 13.16
C SER A 316 -5.51 6.29 14.40
N ALA A 317 -5.08 5.21 15.05
CA ALA A 317 -5.62 4.76 16.33
C ALA A 317 -5.20 5.65 17.53
N VAL A 318 -4.10 6.41 17.38
CA VAL A 318 -3.49 7.21 18.46
C VAL A 318 -3.44 8.69 18.11
N PHE A 319 -3.34 9.02 16.83
CA PHE A 319 -3.23 10.39 16.32
C PHE A 319 -4.43 10.78 15.48
N THR A 320 -4.84 12.04 15.58
CA THR A 320 -5.86 12.61 14.70
C THR A 320 -5.29 12.87 13.30
N GLU A 321 -6.16 12.92 12.28
CA GLU A 321 -5.75 13.26 10.91
C GLU A 321 -5.04 14.62 10.82
N ALA A 322 -5.44 15.60 11.65
CA ALA A 322 -4.79 16.91 11.71
C ALA A 322 -3.37 16.83 12.29
N GLU A 323 -3.16 16.02 13.34
CA GLU A 323 -1.83 15.77 13.90
C GLU A 323 -0.95 14.99 12.92
N MET A 324 -1.52 14.00 12.22
CA MET A 324 -0.80 13.25 11.19
C MET A 324 -0.38 14.16 10.04
N ALA A 325 -1.27 15.01 9.53
CA ALA A 325 -0.94 15.97 8.47
C ALA A 325 0.11 17.01 8.91
N LYS A 326 0.19 17.34 10.20
CA LYS A 326 1.13 18.33 10.73
C LYS A 326 2.50 17.74 11.06
N TYR A 327 2.53 16.60 11.73
CA TYR A 327 3.76 16.06 12.35
C TYR A 327 4.33 14.85 11.63
N PHE A 328 3.65 14.25 10.65
CA PHE A 328 4.15 13.04 9.98
C PHE A 328 4.59 13.31 8.54
N SER A 329 5.72 12.73 8.17
CA SER A 329 6.11 12.54 6.77
C SER A 329 6.11 11.06 6.48
N PHE A 330 5.11 10.63 5.72
CA PHE A 330 5.06 9.25 5.27
C PHE A 330 5.95 9.07 4.06
N ALA A 331 7.04 8.31 4.24
CA ALA A 331 7.97 8.00 3.18
C ALA A 331 7.26 7.35 2.00
N SER A 332 7.65 7.80 0.79
CA SER A 332 7.10 7.33 -0.46
C SER A 332 7.32 5.83 -0.59
N CYS A 333 6.25 5.05 -0.43
CA CYS A 333 6.26 3.65 -0.79
C CYS A 333 5.70 3.50 -2.20
N ARG A 334 6.52 2.99 -3.13
CA ARG A 334 6.06 2.63 -4.46
C ARG A 334 5.75 1.15 -4.47
N ARG A 335 4.48 0.80 -4.61
CA ARG A 335 4.06 -0.59 -4.80
C ARG A 335 4.20 -0.94 -6.28
N LEU A 336 5.19 -1.75 -6.61
CA LEU A 336 5.44 -2.27 -7.96
C LEU A 336 5.06 -3.75 -7.97
N CYS A 337 3.88 -4.09 -8.48
CA CYS A 337 3.38 -5.45 -8.73
C CYS A 337 3.68 -6.54 -7.67
N LYS A 338 4.92 -7.02 -7.57
CA LYS A 338 5.39 -8.13 -6.71
C LYS A 338 6.30 -7.70 -5.54
N GLU A 339 6.64 -6.43 -5.46
CA GLU A 339 7.59 -5.90 -4.47
C GLU A 339 7.07 -4.54 -4.01
N THR A 340 7.16 -4.27 -2.71
CA THR A 340 7.02 -2.89 -2.25
C THR A 340 8.41 -2.28 -2.26
N LEU A 341 8.68 -1.43 -3.24
CA LEU A 341 9.85 -0.56 -3.18
C LEU A 341 9.54 0.52 -2.17
N ILE A 342 9.98 0.25 -0.94
CA ILE A 342 9.94 1.22 0.13
C ILE A 342 11.19 2.07 -0.05
N ALA A 343 11.00 3.37 -0.24
CA ALA A 343 12.13 4.27 -0.17
C ALA A 343 12.78 4.12 1.21
N ASP A 344 14.10 4.00 1.25
CA ASP A 344 14.82 3.83 2.49
C ASP A 344 14.55 5.00 3.44
N ASP A 345 13.88 4.71 4.56
CA ASP A 345 13.52 5.70 5.58
C ASP A 345 14.77 6.43 6.09
N ASP A 346 15.91 5.73 6.22
CA ASP A 346 17.18 6.31 6.69
C ASP A 346 17.63 7.44 5.77
N SER A 347 17.55 7.22 4.46
CA SER A 347 17.95 8.20 3.44
C SER A 347 17.07 9.46 3.51
N ILE A 348 15.78 9.30 3.78
CA ILE A 348 14.81 10.38 3.86
C ILE A 348 15.01 11.17 5.15
N ILE A 349 15.19 10.46 6.28
CA ILE A 349 15.47 11.04 7.60
C ILE A 349 16.73 11.92 7.52
N LEU A 350 17.83 11.37 7.00
CA LEU A 350 19.11 12.08 6.90
C LEU A 350 19.04 13.26 5.93
N GLU A 351 18.32 13.12 4.81
CA GLU A 351 18.13 14.21 3.84
C GLU A 351 17.31 15.36 4.45
N PHE A 352 16.20 15.07 5.12
CA PHE A 352 15.42 16.11 5.81
C PHE A 352 16.24 16.76 6.93
N ALA A 353 17.01 15.98 7.69
CA ALA A 353 17.83 16.49 8.78
C ALA A 353 18.93 17.43 8.29
N THR A 354 19.52 17.10 7.15
CA THR A 354 20.54 17.93 6.52
C THR A 354 19.92 19.22 5.99
N LYS A 355 18.82 19.15 5.24
CA LYS A 355 18.17 20.32 4.62
C LYS A 355 17.57 21.30 5.63
N ARG A 356 17.01 20.79 6.73
CA ARG A 356 16.36 21.61 7.76
C ARG A 356 17.29 21.97 8.92
N ASN A 357 18.57 21.58 8.84
CA ASN A 357 19.50 21.70 9.96
C ASN A 357 18.93 21.08 11.26
N ALA A 358 18.20 19.96 11.13
CA ALA A 358 17.47 19.32 12.22
C ALA A 358 18.36 18.36 13.02
N VAL A 359 17.88 17.98 14.21
CA VAL A 359 18.38 16.81 14.95
C VAL A 359 17.57 15.57 14.59
N VAL A 360 18.19 14.39 14.71
CA VAL A 360 17.54 13.09 14.47
C VAL A 360 17.44 12.33 15.79
N ILE A 361 16.25 11.82 16.09
CA ILE A 361 15.97 10.99 17.26
C ILE A 361 15.87 9.54 16.77
N SER A 362 16.91 8.76 17.00
CA SER A 362 16.96 7.34 16.67
C SER A 362 18.03 6.63 17.49
N ASN A 363 17.84 5.32 17.71
CA ASN A 363 18.88 4.43 18.23
C ASN A 363 19.67 3.71 17.12
N ASP A 364 19.28 3.88 15.85
CA ASP A 364 20.10 3.47 14.72
C ASP A 364 21.32 4.40 14.60
N GLN A 365 22.42 3.89 14.07
CA GLN A 365 23.68 4.59 13.91
C GLN A 365 23.94 5.04 12.47
N TYR A 366 23.17 4.55 11.49
CA TYR A 366 23.25 4.92 10.07
C TYR A 366 24.67 4.94 9.48
N ARG A 367 25.59 4.11 10.00
CA ARG A 367 27.03 4.22 9.69
C ARG A 367 27.34 4.04 8.21
N ASP A 368 26.54 3.24 7.53
CA ASP A 368 26.71 2.92 6.11
C ASP A 368 26.53 4.17 5.24
N TRP A 369 25.69 5.12 5.68
CA TRP A 369 25.38 6.33 4.93
C TRP A 369 26.51 7.36 4.86
N VAL A 370 27.44 7.36 5.84
CA VAL A 370 28.58 8.30 5.85
C VAL A 370 29.48 8.11 4.62
N ASN A 371 29.61 6.87 4.14
CA ASN A 371 30.44 6.54 2.98
C ASN A 371 29.70 6.79 1.65
N VAL A 372 28.38 6.64 1.64
CA VAL A 372 27.55 6.85 0.44
C VAL A 372 27.36 8.34 0.18
N ARG A 373 27.09 9.14 1.23
CA ARG A 373 26.83 10.58 1.16
C ARG A 373 27.52 11.31 2.32
N PRO A 374 28.73 11.86 2.09
CA PRO A 374 29.52 12.54 3.13
C PRO A 374 28.78 13.74 3.77
N GLU A 375 27.79 14.31 3.10
CA GLU A 375 26.99 15.42 3.62
C GLU A 375 26.21 15.04 4.89
N PHE A 376 25.91 13.75 5.07
CA PHE A 376 25.19 13.24 6.25
C PHE A 376 26.07 13.08 7.48
N ARG A 377 27.39 13.18 7.32
CA ARG A 377 28.35 12.98 8.42
C ARG A 377 28.06 13.86 9.63
N ASP A 378 27.77 15.15 9.43
CA ASP A 378 27.51 16.05 10.55
C ASP A 378 26.24 15.66 11.32
N VAL A 379 25.18 15.26 10.62
CA VAL A 379 23.95 14.76 11.26
C VAL A 379 24.26 13.53 12.12
N ILE A 380 24.94 12.54 11.54
CA ILE A 380 25.23 11.26 12.20
C ILE A 380 26.19 11.44 13.38
N GLU A 381 27.22 12.27 13.23
CA GLU A 381 28.26 12.43 14.26
C GLU A 381 27.88 13.42 15.36
N ASN A 382 27.07 14.44 15.07
CA ASN A 382 26.84 15.58 15.97
C ASN A 382 25.38 15.87 16.30
N ARG A 383 24.41 15.35 15.52
CA ARG A 383 22.97 15.67 15.70
C ARG A 383 22.05 14.46 15.83
N LEU A 384 22.61 13.26 15.89
CA LEU A 384 21.91 12.01 16.17
C LEU A 384 21.82 11.79 17.68
N ILE A 385 20.60 11.72 18.19
CA ILE A 385 20.30 11.70 19.62
C ILE A 385 19.64 10.35 19.97
N PRO A 386 20.34 9.47 20.70
CA PRO A 386 19.75 8.23 21.20
C PRO A 386 18.75 8.50 22.34
N TYR A 387 17.82 7.58 22.50
CA TYR A 387 16.78 7.64 23.53
C TYR A 387 16.61 6.30 24.23
N SER A 388 15.96 6.31 25.38
CA SER A 388 15.55 5.14 26.13
C SER A 388 14.04 5.07 26.20
N PHE A 389 13.50 3.88 26.00
CA PHE A 389 12.07 3.63 26.09
C PHE A 389 11.81 2.43 26.99
N ASN A 390 10.95 2.59 27.99
CA ASN A 390 10.57 1.49 28.87
C ASN A 390 9.13 1.68 29.38
N ALA A 391 8.30 0.66 29.21
CA ALA A 391 6.92 0.64 29.73
C ALA A 391 6.10 1.92 29.45
N GLY A 392 6.22 2.47 28.24
CA GLY A 392 5.51 3.69 27.82
C GLY A 392 6.21 5.00 28.21
N VAL A 393 7.36 4.95 28.88
CA VAL A 393 8.12 6.14 29.26
C VAL A 393 9.25 6.38 28.26
N PHE A 394 9.19 7.53 27.56
CA PHE A 394 10.21 8.00 26.63
C PHE A 394 11.17 8.95 27.35
N VAL A 395 12.47 8.68 27.32
CA VAL A 395 13.49 9.48 28.01
C VAL A 395 14.71 9.70 27.12
N ILE A 396 15.21 10.94 27.10
CA ILE A 396 16.52 11.27 26.52
C ILE A 396 17.44 11.70 27.66
N SER A 397 18.67 11.17 27.66
CA SER A 397 19.71 11.56 28.63
C SER A 397 20.06 13.04 28.49
N HIS A 398 20.36 13.71 29.60
CA HIS A 398 20.86 15.10 29.57
C HIS A 398 22.17 15.24 28.77
N HIS A 399 22.96 14.15 28.68
CA HIS A 399 24.14 14.06 27.83
C HIS A 399 24.00 12.90 26.84
N PRO A 400 23.23 13.07 25.75
CA PRO A 400 22.90 11.97 24.84
C PRO A 400 24.13 11.42 24.10
N MET A 401 25.15 12.24 23.92
CA MET A 401 26.39 11.89 23.20
C MET A 401 27.60 11.77 24.15
N GLY A 402 27.34 11.66 25.46
CA GLY A 402 28.35 11.62 26.51
C GLY A 402 28.77 12.99 27.03
N LYS A 403 29.34 13.02 28.24
CA LYS A 403 29.67 14.25 29.01
C LYS A 403 30.68 15.20 28.36
N ARG A 404 31.38 14.74 27.31
CA ARG A 404 32.38 15.53 26.56
C ARG A 404 31.77 16.32 25.40
N LYS A 405 30.52 16.02 25.01
CA LYS A 405 29.77 16.74 23.98
C LYS A 405 28.75 17.68 24.64
N PRO A 406 28.18 18.65 23.89
CA PRO A 406 27.19 19.57 24.43
C PRO A 406 26.01 18.85 25.10
N PRO A 407 25.39 19.46 26.13
CA PRO A 407 24.18 18.92 26.75
C PRO A 407 23.00 18.97 25.77
N LEU A 408 21.97 18.16 26.05
CA LEU A 408 20.78 18.04 25.20
C LEU A 408 20.19 19.40 24.82
N ASP A 409 20.02 20.31 25.79
CA ASP A 409 19.41 21.61 25.54
C ASP A 409 20.21 22.47 24.57
N GLU A 410 21.53 22.32 24.53
CA GLU A 410 22.37 23.04 23.58
C GLU A 410 22.26 22.44 22.18
N ILE A 411 22.27 21.11 22.06
CA ILE A 411 22.12 20.38 20.78
C ILE A 411 20.76 20.71 20.13
N LEU A 412 19.71 20.80 20.94
CA LEU A 412 18.35 21.13 20.51
C LEU A 412 18.15 22.61 20.17
N THR A 413 19.18 23.45 20.31
CA THR A 413 19.15 24.85 19.88
C THR A 413 20.08 25.08 18.70
N PHE A 414 19.81 26.13 17.94
CA PHE A 414 20.72 26.61 16.91
C PHE A 414 20.64 28.13 16.81
N THR A 415 21.68 28.69 16.19
CA THR A 415 21.80 30.10 15.85
C THR A 415 21.76 30.23 14.33
N ASP A 416 21.01 31.22 13.83
CA ASP A 416 20.90 31.54 12.40
C ASP A 416 22.25 31.90 11.77
#